data_AF-A0A1I2HB95-F1
#
_entry.id   AF-A0A1I2HB95-F1
#
_cell.length_a   1.000
_cell.length_b   1.000
_cell.length_c   1.000
_cell.angle_alpha   90.00
_cell.angle_beta   90.00
_cell.angle_gamma   90.00
#
_symmetry.space_group_name_H-M   'P 1'
#
loop_
_entity.id
_entity.type
_entity.pdbx_description
1 polymer ?
#
loop_
_entity_poly.entity_id
_entity_poly.type
_entity_poly.pdbx_seq_one_letter_code
_entity_poly.pdbx_strand_id
1 'polypeptide(L)'
;MPRLSLVAAFFLGLFVGVVPVGDSRAGSCQKPGDCPSGFTCAQGSCVADQLRCVFACQGRDVQGECVTYGQDFCAPDAVCAKDCAVRSTYGDCHTWGADACGEAYACAVRCKERSTDGICLAYDRDACGTRYKCAKHCIQRAQNGTCMAYGPDACGPSMACTQRCLTRSTHGDCTMWGQDVCGPSVACARRCISRDGGGTCLGWGGDVCGEGAVCIKHCNSRGSFGACFGFGPDQCEAGG
;
A
#
# COMPACT_ATOMS: atom_id res chain seq x y z
N MET A 1 -43.34 -26.41 -53.19
CA MET A 1 -43.69 -24.99 -52.90
C MET A 1 -44.66 -25.00 -51.72
N PRO A 2 -44.58 -24.16 -50.65
CA PRO A 2 -43.53 -23.30 -50.04
C PRO A 2 -42.83 -24.03 -48.85
N ARG A 3 -41.67 -23.70 -48.24
CA ARG A 3 -41.00 -22.52 -47.61
C ARG A 3 -41.46 -22.12 -46.20
N LEU A 4 -40.44 -21.89 -45.32
CA LEU A 4 -40.38 -21.25 -43.98
C LEU A 4 -40.60 -22.14 -42.74
N SER A 5 -39.84 -22.06 -41.62
CA SER A 5 -38.68 -21.24 -41.25
C SER A 5 -37.96 -21.81 -40.00
N LEU A 6 -36.66 -21.51 -39.90
CA LEU A 6 -35.77 -21.70 -38.74
C LEU A 6 -36.19 -20.88 -37.51
N VAL A 7 -36.08 -21.46 -36.31
CA VAL A 7 -35.52 -20.80 -35.12
C VAL A 7 -34.80 -21.85 -34.26
N ALA A 8 -33.47 -21.93 -34.38
CA ALA A 8 -32.62 -22.60 -33.39
C ALA A 8 -31.99 -21.50 -32.52
N ALA A 9 -32.44 -21.40 -31.27
CA ALA A 9 -31.85 -20.50 -30.29
C ALA A 9 -30.50 -21.08 -29.82
N PHE A 10 -29.40 -20.52 -30.32
CA PHE A 10 -28.08 -20.70 -29.74
C PHE A 10 -28.01 -19.92 -28.43
N PHE A 11 -28.02 -20.62 -27.30
CA PHE A 11 -27.61 -20.05 -26.02
C PHE A 11 -26.08 -19.88 -26.04
N LEU A 12 -25.61 -18.73 -26.49
CA LEU A 12 -24.28 -18.23 -26.17
C LEU A 12 -24.27 -17.86 -24.69
N GLY A 13 -23.84 -18.81 -23.86
CA GLY A 13 -23.47 -18.57 -22.48
C GLY A 13 -22.28 -17.61 -22.44
N LEU A 14 -22.57 -16.34 -22.17
CA LEU A 14 -21.58 -15.34 -21.80
C LEU A 14 -21.06 -15.71 -20.41
N PHE A 15 -20.01 -16.52 -20.35
CA PHE A 15 -19.19 -16.62 -19.15
C PHE A 15 -18.50 -15.27 -18.96
N VAL A 16 -19.11 -14.41 -18.15
CA VAL A 16 -18.43 -13.27 -17.54
C VAL A 16 -17.42 -13.88 -16.57
N GLY A 17 -16.21 -14.14 -17.07
CA GLY A 17 -15.07 -14.46 -16.25
C GLY A 17 -14.84 -13.30 -15.30
N VAL A 18 -15.11 -13.53 -14.02
CA VAL A 18 -14.69 -12.64 -12.93
C VAL A 18 -13.17 -12.65 -12.95
N VAL A 19 -12.57 -11.63 -13.58
CA VAL A 19 -11.12 -11.44 -13.55
C VAL A 19 -10.78 -11.02 -12.13
N PRO A 20 -9.96 -11.77 -11.37
CA PRO A 20 -9.49 -11.29 -10.09
C PRO A 20 -8.67 -10.01 -10.32
N VAL A 21 -9.09 -8.95 -9.65
CA VAL A 21 -8.34 -7.69 -9.58
C VAL A 21 -7.05 -7.97 -8.82
N GLY A 22 -5.90 -7.81 -9.48
CA GLY A 22 -4.68 -7.41 -8.75
C GLY A 22 -3.36 -8.16 -8.97
N ASP A 23 -3.24 -9.17 -9.83
CA ASP A 23 -1.92 -9.75 -10.14
C ASP A 23 -1.30 -9.06 -11.35
N SER A 24 -0.22 -8.31 -11.14
CA SER A 24 0.51 -7.60 -12.19
C SER A 24 1.30 -8.61 -13.05
N ARG A 25 0.76 -8.96 -14.23
CA ARG A 25 1.32 -9.98 -15.12
C ARG A 25 2.30 -9.36 -16.12
N ALA A 26 3.54 -9.84 -16.14
CA ALA A 26 4.55 -9.49 -17.16
C ALA A 26 4.51 -10.40 -18.41
N GLY A 27 3.45 -11.21 -18.55
CA GLY A 27 3.30 -12.18 -19.63
C GLY A 27 2.78 -13.52 -19.13
N SER A 28 2.57 -14.46 -20.05
CA SER A 28 2.29 -15.86 -19.71
C SER A 28 3.59 -16.66 -19.66
N CYS A 29 3.60 -17.72 -18.86
CA CYS A 29 4.74 -18.62 -18.70
C CYS A 29 4.27 -20.07 -18.56
N GLN A 30 5.12 -21.03 -18.87
CA GLN A 30 4.82 -22.45 -18.70
C GLN A 30 5.78 -23.14 -17.73
N LYS A 31 7.00 -22.61 -17.57
CA LYS A 31 8.02 -23.14 -16.66
C LYS A 31 8.84 -22.02 -15.99
N PRO A 32 9.52 -22.33 -14.87
CA PRO A 32 10.51 -21.44 -14.28
C PRO A 32 11.59 -21.08 -15.32
N GLY A 33 11.82 -19.78 -15.54
CA GLY A 33 12.77 -19.26 -16.54
C GLY A 33 12.14 -18.70 -17.81
N ASP A 34 10.85 -18.94 -18.08
CA ASP A 34 10.13 -18.26 -19.18
C ASP A 34 9.86 -16.78 -18.88
N CYS A 35 9.94 -16.42 -17.60
CA CYS A 35 9.65 -15.08 -17.13
C CYS A 35 10.85 -14.14 -17.22
N PRO A 36 10.62 -12.83 -17.44
CA PRO A 36 11.69 -11.83 -17.41
C PRO A 36 12.43 -11.86 -16.08
N SER A 37 13.68 -11.39 -16.07
CA SER A 37 14.51 -11.34 -14.86
C SER A 37 13.79 -10.56 -13.76
N GLY A 38 13.58 -11.20 -12.61
CA GLY A 38 12.83 -10.63 -11.48
C GLY A 38 11.34 -11.03 -11.40
N PHE A 39 10.86 -11.81 -12.37
CA PHE A 39 9.53 -12.42 -12.33
C PHE A 39 9.64 -13.94 -12.15
N THR A 40 8.77 -14.51 -11.33
CA THR A 40 8.61 -15.95 -11.16
C THR A 40 7.35 -16.41 -11.89
N CYS A 41 7.39 -17.63 -12.44
CA CYS A 41 6.23 -18.19 -13.11
C CYS A 41 5.27 -18.76 -12.06
N ALA A 42 4.10 -18.13 -11.88
CA ALA A 42 3.05 -18.62 -11.02
C ALA A 42 1.73 -18.70 -11.79
N GLN A 43 1.07 -19.87 -11.74
CA GLN A 43 -0.24 -20.11 -12.37
C GLN A 43 -0.28 -19.72 -13.86
N GLY A 44 0.79 -20.00 -14.58
CA GLY A 44 0.89 -19.71 -16.01
C GLY A 44 1.10 -18.22 -16.35
N SER A 45 1.39 -17.38 -15.35
CA SER A 45 1.68 -15.96 -15.53
C SER A 45 2.97 -15.56 -14.82
N CYS A 46 3.71 -14.62 -15.42
CA CYS A 46 4.89 -14.04 -14.81
C CYS A 46 4.48 -13.00 -13.79
N VAL A 47 4.74 -13.29 -12.51
CA VAL A 47 4.47 -12.40 -11.38
C VAL A 47 5.79 -11.96 -10.77
N ALA A 48 5.90 -10.67 -10.44
CA ALA A 48 7.07 -10.16 -9.75
C ALA A 48 7.09 -10.74 -8.33
N ASP A 49 8.28 -11.13 -7.83
CA ASP A 49 8.41 -11.39 -6.39
C ASP A 49 7.98 -10.14 -5.62
N GLN A 50 7.13 -10.34 -4.60
CA GLN A 50 6.32 -9.29 -3.94
C GLN A 50 7.10 -8.09 -3.37
N LEU A 51 8.44 -8.14 -3.35
CA LEU A 51 9.28 -7.19 -2.64
C LEU A 51 10.20 -6.35 -3.54
N ARG A 52 10.10 -6.47 -4.87
CA ARG A 52 11.08 -5.83 -5.76
C ARG A 52 10.45 -5.09 -6.92
N CYS A 53 11.08 -3.96 -7.25
CA CYS A 53 10.97 -3.40 -8.58
C CYS A 53 11.96 -4.10 -9.50
N VAL A 54 11.52 -4.38 -10.72
CA VAL A 54 12.19 -5.23 -11.70
C VAL A 54 12.19 -4.52 -13.05
N PHE A 55 13.30 -4.62 -13.75
CA PHE A 55 13.51 -3.95 -15.03
C PHE A 55 12.64 -4.63 -16.10
N ALA A 56 11.82 -3.85 -16.82
CA ALA A 56 11.00 -4.41 -17.89
C ALA A 56 11.85 -4.59 -19.16
N CYS A 57 12.09 -5.83 -19.57
CA CYS A 57 12.69 -6.10 -20.88
C CYS A 57 11.61 -6.20 -21.96
N GLN A 58 11.66 -5.31 -22.95
CA GLN A 58 10.69 -5.28 -24.07
C GLN A 58 11.14 -6.13 -25.26
N GLY A 59 12.42 -6.44 -25.38
CA GLY A 59 12.94 -7.22 -26.50
C GLY A 59 14.33 -7.77 -26.21
N ARG A 60 14.55 -9.00 -26.66
CA ARG A 60 15.79 -9.77 -26.46
C ARG A 60 16.48 -10.07 -27.78
N ASP A 61 17.80 -10.22 -27.73
CA ASP A 61 18.57 -10.74 -28.86
C ASP A 61 18.46 -12.27 -28.98
N VAL A 62 19.19 -12.82 -29.96
CA VAL A 62 19.20 -14.25 -30.25
C VAL A 62 19.92 -15.09 -29.19
N GLN A 63 20.66 -14.46 -28.28
CA GLN A 63 21.31 -15.08 -27.13
C GLN A 63 20.41 -15.01 -25.87
N GLY A 64 19.28 -14.30 -25.96
CA GLY A 64 18.34 -14.11 -24.86
C GLY A 64 18.67 -12.91 -23.98
N GLU A 65 19.66 -12.09 -24.34
CA GLU A 65 20.02 -10.87 -23.60
C GLU A 65 19.04 -9.75 -23.92
N CYS A 66 18.78 -8.87 -22.95
CA CYS A 66 17.85 -7.77 -23.15
C CYS A 66 18.48 -6.65 -23.98
N VAL A 67 17.86 -6.27 -25.09
CA VAL A 67 18.34 -5.21 -25.99
C VAL A 67 17.42 -3.99 -26.06
N THR A 68 16.19 -4.12 -25.59
CA THR A 68 15.25 -3.01 -25.45
C THR A 68 14.59 -3.05 -24.09
N TYR A 69 14.63 -1.94 -23.38
CA TYR A 69 14.14 -1.81 -22.02
C TYR A 69 12.90 -0.90 -22.00
N GLY A 70 11.90 -1.29 -21.23
CA GLY A 70 10.73 -0.48 -20.88
C GLY A 70 10.87 0.17 -19.51
N GLN A 71 9.80 0.80 -19.06
CA GLN A 71 9.71 1.39 -17.72
C GLN A 71 9.81 0.30 -16.63
N ASP A 72 10.56 0.58 -15.56
CA ASP A 72 10.74 -0.36 -14.45
C ASP A 72 9.38 -0.63 -13.75
N PHE A 73 9.12 -1.89 -13.41
CA PHE A 73 7.87 -2.31 -12.77
C PHE A 73 8.09 -2.54 -11.27
N CYS A 74 7.20 -2.06 -10.40
CA CYS A 74 7.22 -2.34 -8.97
C CYS A 74 6.03 -3.18 -8.54
N ALA A 75 6.28 -4.26 -7.80
CA ALA A 75 5.20 -4.99 -7.13
C ALA A 75 4.43 -4.07 -6.17
N PRO A 76 3.13 -4.34 -5.90
CA PRO A 76 2.32 -3.52 -4.98
C PRO A 76 2.94 -3.32 -3.59
N ASP A 77 3.70 -4.30 -3.09
CA ASP A 77 4.36 -4.24 -1.78
C ASP A 77 5.84 -3.83 -1.86
N ALA A 78 6.35 -3.47 -3.04
CA ALA A 78 7.74 -3.09 -3.20
C ALA A 78 8.06 -1.76 -2.50
N VAL A 79 9.13 -1.77 -1.71
CA VAL A 79 9.79 -0.53 -1.24
C VAL A 79 10.34 0.21 -2.46
N CYS A 80 10.25 1.54 -2.47
CA CYS A 80 10.70 2.36 -3.58
C CYS A 80 12.07 1.93 -4.12
N ALA A 81 12.16 1.74 -5.43
CA ALA A 81 13.40 1.48 -6.14
C ALA A 81 13.77 2.66 -7.04
N LYS A 82 15.06 2.71 -7.38
CA LYS A 82 15.57 3.66 -8.36
C LYS A 82 14.96 3.31 -9.72
N ASP A 83 14.27 4.26 -10.33
CA ASP A 83 13.73 4.11 -11.68
C ASP A 83 14.75 4.60 -12.70
N CYS A 84 15.07 3.77 -13.69
CA CYS A 84 15.88 4.20 -14.81
C CYS A 84 15.00 4.66 -15.97
N ALA A 85 14.97 5.97 -16.20
CA ALA A 85 14.17 6.57 -17.28
C ALA A 85 14.74 6.25 -18.67
N VAL A 86 16.08 6.23 -18.80
CA VAL A 86 16.75 5.87 -20.07
C VAL A 86 17.95 4.98 -19.79
N ARG A 87 17.97 3.81 -20.44
CA ARG A 87 19.07 2.85 -20.40
C ARG A 87 19.92 2.89 -21.66
N SER A 88 21.19 2.54 -21.51
CA SER A 88 22.11 2.24 -22.60
C SER A 88 21.73 0.90 -23.26
N THR A 89 22.31 0.64 -24.43
CA THR A 89 22.21 -0.65 -25.11
C THR A 89 22.83 -1.81 -24.31
N TYR A 90 23.64 -1.51 -23.29
CA TYR A 90 24.28 -2.49 -22.39
C TYR A 90 23.55 -2.63 -21.05
N GLY A 91 22.41 -1.94 -20.87
CA GLY A 91 21.57 -2.01 -19.67
C GLY A 91 21.92 -1.02 -18.55
N ASP A 92 23.03 -0.27 -18.70
CA ASP A 92 23.42 0.79 -17.77
C ASP A 92 22.41 1.93 -17.78
N CYS A 93 22.20 2.56 -16.64
CA CYS A 93 21.29 3.70 -16.56
C CYS A 93 22.00 5.01 -16.95
N HIS A 94 21.48 5.70 -17.97
CA HIS A 94 21.98 7.01 -18.38
C HIS A 94 21.22 8.15 -17.72
N THR A 95 19.90 8.03 -17.62
CA THR A 95 19.07 9.03 -16.95
C THR A 95 18.14 8.36 -15.95
N TRP A 96 18.09 8.95 -14.76
CA TRP A 96 17.27 8.46 -13.66
C TRP A 96 15.94 9.20 -13.61
N GLY A 97 14.86 8.44 -13.44
CA GLY A 97 13.52 8.96 -13.19
C GLY A 97 13.26 9.23 -11.71
N ALA A 98 12.03 9.61 -11.40
CA ALA A 98 11.56 9.60 -10.02
C ALA A 98 11.45 8.16 -9.53
N ASP A 99 11.84 7.91 -8.27
CA ASP A 99 11.81 6.55 -7.70
C ASP A 99 10.42 5.91 -7.84
N ALA A 100 10.40 4.67 -8.31
CA ALA A 100 9.18 3.89 -8.50
C ALA A 100 8.89 3.11 -7.22
N CYS A 101 7.65 3.17 -6.73
CA CYS A 101 7.26 2.57 -5.46
C CYS A 101 5.99 1.73 -5.64
N GLY A 102 5.83 0.67 -4.84
CA GLY A 102 4.55 -0.03 -4.70
C GLY A 102 3.47 0.85 -4.06
N GLU A 103 2.26 0.34 -3.85
CA GLU A 103 1.19 1.09 -3.16
C GLU A 103 1.18 0.86 -1.64
N ALA A 104 1.79 -0.22 -1.17
CA ALA A 104 1.64 -0.71 0.20
C ALA A 104 2.86 -0.51 1.12
N TYR A 105 3.89 0.22 0.67
CA TYR A 105 5.04 0.55 1.53
C TYR A 105 4.69 1.65 2.54
N ALA A 106 5.41 1.69 3.67
CA ALA A 106 5.15 2.65 4.73
C ALA A 106 5.51 4.08 4.32
N CYS A 107 6.78 4.43 4.49
CA CYS A 107 7.37 5.58 3.84
C CYS A 107 8.77 5.21 3.39
N ALA A 108 9.20 5.80 2.29
CA ALA A 108 10.50 5.55 1.70
C ALA A 108 11.12 6.86 1.23
N VAL A 109 12.44 6.87 1.22
CA VAL A 109 13.23 8.01 0.76
C VAL A 109 12.91 8.27 -0.71
N ARG A 110 12.61 9.52 -1.04
CA ARG A 110 12.40 9.95 -2.42
C ARG A 110 13.58 10.77 -2.90
N CYS A 111 14.24 10.29 -3.94
CA CYS A 111 15.27 11.05 -4.61
C CYS A 111 14.67 12.10 -5.55
N LYS A 112 15.18 13.32 -5.46
CA LYS A 112 14.84 14.40 -6.39
C LYS A 112 15.81 14.46 -7.56
N GLU A 113 17.10 14.30 -7.25
CA GLU A 113 18.19 14.40 -8.21
C GLU A 113 19.23 13.33 -7.92
N ARG A 114 19.73 12.68 -8.98
CA ARG A 114 20.73 11.62 -8.90
C ARG A 114 21.96 11.95 -9.73
N SER A 115 23.12 11.45 -9.30
CA SER A 115 24.31 11.38 -10.12
C SER A 115 24.14 10.35 -11.23
N THR A 116 25.08 10.32 -12.18
CA THR A 116 25.16 9.29 -13.22
C THR A 116 25.20 7.88 -12.63
N ASP A 117 25.91 7.68 -11.52
CA ASP A 117 26.02 6.38 -10.82
C ASP A 117 24.78 6.04 -9.97
N GLY A 118 23.72 6.86 -10.05
CA GLY A 118 22.46 6.62 -9.34
C GLY A 118 22.53 6.93 -7.85
N ILE A 119 23.51 7.72 -7.39
CA ILE A 119 23.58 8.21 -6.01
C ILE A 119 22.66 9.43 -5.89
N CYS A 120 21.87 9.53 -4.82
CA CYS A 120 21.06 10.73 -4.59
C CYS A 120 21.92 11.93 -4.23
N LEU A 121 21.77 13.00 -5.01
CA LEU A 121 22.39 14.30 -4.78
C LEU A 121 21.43 15.25 -4.06
N ALA A 122 20.13 15.11 -4.33
CA ALA A 122 19.08 15.85 -3.64
C ALA A 122 17.90 14.93 -3.32
N TYR A 123 17.24 15.22 -2.20
CA TYR A 123 16.11 14.46 -1.69
C TYR A 123 14.85 15.32 -1.65
N ASP A 124 13.73 14.71 -1.97
CA ASP A 124 12.41 15.28 -1.69
C ASP A 124 11.91 14.81 -0.31
N ARG A 125 10.69 15.21 0.04
CA ARG A 125 9.97 14.59 1.15
C ARG A 125 9.80 13.11 0.89
N ASP A 126 9.88 12.30 1.95
CA ASP A 126 9.65 10.86 1.85
C ASP A 126 8.30 10.60 1.17
N ALA A 127 8.30 9.67 0.23
CA ALA A 127 7.08 9.16 -0.37
C ALA A 127 6.46 8.17 0.63
N CYS A 128 5.15 8.17 0.75
CA CYS A 128 4.45 7.28 1.67
C CYS A 128 3.33 6.58 0.92
N GLY A 129 3.16 5.28 1.15
CA GLY A 129 2.10 4.50 0.52
C GLY A 129 0.72 4.84 1.09
N THR A 130 -0.26 4.01 0.78
CA THR A 130 -1.65 4.23 1.20
C THR A 130 -2.25 3.00 1.86
N ARG A 131 -1.46 2.06 2.41
CA ARG A 131 -1.97 0.81 3.02
C ARG A 131 -1.22 0.33 4.28
N TYR A 132 -0.65 1.24 5.06
CA TYR A 132 0.16 0.89 6.23
C TYR A 132 -0.29 1.64 7.49
N LYS A 133 0.10 1.11 8.67
CA LYS A 133 -0.08 1.78 9.98
C LYS A 133 0.69 3.09 10.01
N CYS A 134 0.24 4.10 10.76
CA CYS A 134 0.97 5.37 10.88
C CYS A 134 2.49 5.20 10.97
N ALA A 135 3.24 5.82 10.06
CA ALA A 135 4.69 5.74 10.00
C ALA A 135 5.33 7.13 10.05
N LYS A 136 6.50 7.14 10.68
CA LYS A 136 7.45 8.24 10.66
C LYS A 136 7.91 8.49 9.22
N HIS A 137 7.90 9.76 8.81
CA HIS A 137 8.39 10.15 7.49
C HIS A 137 9.18 11.46 7.56
N CYS A 138 10.21 11.55 6.72
CA CYS A 138 11.07 12.70 6.62
C CYS A 138 10.49 13.75 5.68
N ILE A 139 10.44 15.00 6.11
CA ILE A 139 10.03 16.13 5.27
C ILE A 139 11.20 17.01 4.83
N GLN A 140 12.37 16.82 5.45
CA GLN A 140 13.60 17.51 5.06
C GLN A 140 14.81 16.65 5.41
N ARG A 141 15.67 16.43 4.41
CA ARG A 141 16.83 15.54 4.51
C ARG A 141 18.10 16.29 4.11
N ALA A 142 19.20 15.99 4.79
CA ALA A 142 20.53 16.47 4.45
C ALA A 142 21.06 15.76 3.19
N GLN A 143 22.08 16.33 2.55
CA GLN A 143 22.71 15.73 1.36
C GLN A 143 23.32 14.35 1.61
N ASN A 144 23.75 14.07 2.84
CA ASN A 144 24.27 12.75 3.23
C ASN A 144 23.15 11.71 3.50
N GLY A 145 21.88 12.06 3.26
CA GLY A 145 20.75 11.17 3.46
C GLY A 145 20.19 11.16 4.89
N THR A 146 20.78 11.89 5.84
CA THR A 146 20.24 11.98 7.21
C THR A 146 18.98 12.85 7.25
N CYS A 147 17.92 12.37 7.88
CA CYS A 147 16.72 13.18 8.05
C CYS A 147 16.96 14.30 9.08
N MET A 148 16.64 15.53 8.70
CA MET A 148 16.80 16.73 9.54
C MET A 148 15.48 17.17 10.18
N ALA A 149 14.36 16.89 9.52
CA ALA A 149 13.03 17.19 10.04
C ALA A 149 12.03 16.12 9.64
N TYR A 150 11.22 15.71 10.61
CA TYR A 150 10.13 14.77 10.43
C TYR A 150 8.79 15.49 10.43
N GLY A 151 7.88 15.02 9.58
CA GLY A 151 6.48 15.48 9.61
C GLY A 151 5.67 14.75 10.67
N PRO A 152 4.37 15.09 10.79
CA PRO A 152 3.37 14.23 11.43
C PRO A 152 3.42 12.82 10.82
N ASP A 153 3.01 11.79 11.54
CA ASP A 153 2.98 10.46 10.95
C ASP A 153 2.04 10.42 9.75
N ALA A 154 2.52 9.84 8.65
CA ALA A 154 1.70 9.54 7.51
C ALA A 154 0.99 8.21 7.79
N CYS A 155 -0.33 8.18 7.62
CA CYS A 155 -1.16 7.06 8.03
C CYS A 155 -2.00 6.58 6.85
N GLY A 156 -1.94 5.29 6.56
CA GLY A 156 -2.85 4.64 5.63
C GLY A 156 -4.15 4.13 6.30
N PRO A 157 -5.09 3.62 5.51
CA PRO A 157 -6.18 2.79 5.97
C PRO A 157 -5.61 1.57 6.71
N SER A 158 -6.05 1.41 7.94
CA SER A 158 -5.62 0.34 8.85
C SER A 158 -6.84 -0.46 9.31
N MET A 159 -6.65 -1.77 9.50
CA MET A 159 -7.66 -2.68 10.08
C MET A 159 -7.84 -2.45 11.60
N ALA A 160 -7.06 -1.55 12.19
CA ALA A 160 -7.09 -1.18 13.61
C ALA A 160 -6.87 0.32 13.79
N CYS A 161 -7.29 0.86 14.93
CA CYS A 161 -6.83 2.18 15.37
C CYS A 161 -5.33 2.13 15.69
N THR A 162 -4.57 3.08 15.18
CA THR A 162 -3.13 3.18 15.37
C THR A 162 -2.75 4.52 15.97
N GLN A 163 -1.70 4.51 16.78
CA GLN A 163 -1.12 5.72 17.36
C GLN A 163 -0.63 6.63 16.23
N ARG A 164 -0.92 7.93 16.34
CA ARG A 164 -0.39 8.95 15.42
C ARG A 164 0.45 9.95 16.19
N CYS A 165 1.69 10.12 15.75
CA CYS A 165 2.50 11.25 16.17
C CYS A 165 2.18 12.50 15.34
N LEU A 166 2.03 13.65 15.99
CA LEU A 166 1.83 14.94 15.33
C LEU A 166 3.15 15.68 15.12
N THR A 167 4.05 15.58 16.09
CA THR A 167 5.34 16.27 16.05
C THR A 167 6.42 15.36 16.60
N ARG A 168 7.57 15.34 15.92
CA ARG A 168 8.74 14.53 16.30
C ARG A 168 9.96 15.41 16.57
N SER A 169 10.87 14.88 17.39
CA SER A 169 12.21 15.43 17.58
C SER A 169 13.05 15.30 16.30
N THR A 170 14.21 15.93 16.26
CA THR A 170 15.21 15.77 15.18
C THR A 170 15.76 14.34 15.08
N HIS A 171 15.66 13.54 16.14
CA HIS A 171 16.03 12.11 16.15
C HIS A 171 14.85 11.22 15.70
N GLY A 172 13.66 11.80 15.61
CA GLY A 172 12.45 11.15 15.15
C GLY A 172 11.63 10.52 16.26
N ASP A 173 11.91 10.83 17.52
CA ASP A 173 11.05 10.44 18.66
C ASP A 173 9.78 11.27 18.66
N CYS A 174 8.66 10.68 19.05
CA CYS A 174 7.42 11.44 19.14
C CYS A 174 7.46 12.38 20.36
N THR A 175 7.22 13.67 20.13
CA THR A 175 7.17 14.69 21.18
C THR A 175 5.76 15.20 21.42
N MET A 176 4.86 15.01 20.45
CA MET A 176 3.45 15.34 20.56
C MET A 176 2.59 14.27 19.90
N TRP A 177 1.74 13.64 20.70
CA TRP A 177 0.82 12.61 20.25
C TRP A 177 -0.52 13.21 19.83
N GLY A 178 -1.12 12.65 18.78
CA GLY A 178 -2.49 12.92 18.40
C GLY A 178 -3.45 11.84 18.90
N GLN A 179 -4.73 12.01 18.56
CA GLN A 179 -5.72 10.93 18.67
C GLN A 179 -5.34 9.79 17.73
N ASP A 180 -5.77 8.58 18.07
CA ASP A 180 -5.55 7.43 17.19
C ASP A 180 -6.28 7.60 15.86
N VAL A 181 -5.64 7.16 14.78
CA VAL A 181 -6.24 7.10 13.45
C VAL A 181 -6.76 5.69 13.23
N CYS A 182 -8.04 5.58 12.88
CA CYS A 182 -8.70 4.31 12.61
C CYS A 182 -9.03 4.25 11.11
N GLY A 183 -8.72 3.13 10.46
CA GLY A 183 -9.05 2.96 9.06
C GLY A 183 -10.50 2.53 8.82
N PRO A 184 -10.96 2.59 7.56
CA PRO A 184 -12.34 2.28 7.19
C PRO A 184 -12.69 0.80 7.39
N SER A 185 -11.71 -0.10 7.48
CA SER A 185 -11.91 -1.54 7.65
C SER A 185 -11.89 -2.00 9.12
N VAL A 186 -11.87 -1.08 10.09
CA VAL A 186 -11.85 -1.46 11.50
C VAL A 186 -13.18 -2.09 11.90
N ALA A 187 -13.17 -3.30 12.47
CA ALA A 187 -14.42 -3.95 12.90
C ALA A 187 -15.05 -3.20 14.08
N CYS A 188 -14.31 -3.06 15.16
CA CYS A 188 -14.62 -2.16 16.27
C CYS A 188 -13.31 -1.96 17.01
N ALA A 189 -12.95 -0.72 17.33
CA ALA A 189 -11.76 -0.45 18.13
C ALA A 189 -11.95 0.71 19.09
N ARG A 190 -11.36 0.55 20.28
CA ARG A 190 -11.17 1.67 21.20
C ARG A 190 -10.23 2.70 20.58
N ARG A 191 -10.63 3.97 20.63
CA ARG A 191 -9.82 5.07 20.12
C ARG A 191 -9.25 5.88 21.27
N CYS A 192 -7.92 5.92 21.39
CA CYS A 192 -7.29 6.84 22.32
C CYS A 192 -7.42 8.28 21.81
N ILE A 193 -7.84 9.19 22.68
CA ILE A 193 -8.01 10.62 22.36
C ILE A 193 -6.96 11.51 23.04
N SER A 194 -6.26 11.00 24.05
CA SER A 194 -5.17 11.70 24.71
C SER A 194 -4.11 10.74 25.26
N ARG A 195 -2.83 11.12 25.12
CA ARG A 195 -1.68 10.34 25.57
C ARG A 195 -0.73 11.20 26.40
N ASP A 196 0.07 10.55 27.25
CA ASP A 196 1.23 11.17 27.88
C ASP A 196 2.40 11.34 26.89
N GLY A 197 3.52 11.91 27.34
CA GLY A 197 4.71 12.08 26.51
C GLY A 197 5.34 10.76 26.03
N GLY A 198 5.16 9.67 26.77
CA GLY A 198 5.66 8.33 26.42
C GLY A 198 4.77 7.57 25.44
N GLY A 199 3.59 8.11 25.09
CA GLY A 199 2.63 7.48 24.20
C GLY A 199 1.64 6.57 24.92
N THR A 200 1.60 6.55 26.25
CA THR A 200 0.60 5.83 27.03
C THR A 200 -0.75 6.53 26.91
N CYS A 201 -1.83 5.78 26.70
CA CYS A 201 -3.17 6.36 26.62
C CYS A 201 -3.65 6.81 28.01
N LEU A 202 -4.06 8.07 28.12
CA LEU A 202 -4.62 8.66 29.34
C LEU A 202 -6.14 8.82 29.24
N GLY A 203 -6.67 8.94 28.03
CA GLY A 203 -8.09 9.15 27.78
C GLY A 203 -8.58 8.39 26.56
N TRP A 204 -9.66 7.65 26.74
CA TRP A 204 -10.36 6.90 25.69
C TRP A 204 -11.59 7.67 25.24
N GLY A 205 -11.76 7.79 23.92
CA GLY A 205 -13.02 8.25 23.33
C GLY A 205 -14.04 7.12 23.24
N GLY A 206 -15.20 7.40 22.64
CA GLY A 206 -16.10 6.33 22.21
C GLY A 206 -15.44 5.44 21.16
N ASP A 207 -15.88 4.19 21.10
CA ASP A 207 -15.34 3.20 20.17
C ASP A 207 -15.69 3.57 18.72
N VAL A 208 -14.83 3.14 17.80
CA VAL A 208 -14.93 3.47 16.37
C VAL A 208 -15.14 2.19 15.59
N CYS A 209 -16.17 2.21 14.73
CA CYS A 209 -16.43 1.16 13.75
C CYS A 209 -16.22 1.68 12.33
N GLY A 210 -15.61 0.85 11.52
CA GLY A 210 -15.38 1.07 10.10
C GLY A 210 -16.64 0.86 9.28
N GLU A 211 -16.56 1.16 7.99
CA GLU A 211 -17.66 0.97 7.05
C GLU A 211 -18.08 -0.51 7.01
N GLY A 212 -19.37 -0.75 7.22
CA GLY A 212 -19.93 -2.11 7.25
C GLY A 212 -19.80 -2.84 8.59
N ALA A 213 -19.19 -2.23 9.60
CA ALA A 213 -19.10 -2.81 10.94
C ALA A 213 -20.14 -2.23 11.91
N VAL A 214 -20.65 -3.08 12.82
CA VAL A 214 -21.68 -2.70 13.80
C VAL A 214 -21.05 -2.52 15.17
N CYS A 215 -21.04 -1.29 15.65
CA CYS A 215 -20.74 -0.95 17.04
C CYS A 215 -21.96 -1.30 17.90
N ILE A 216 -21.79 -2.14 18.92
CA ILE A 216 -22.87 -2.43 19.87
C ILE A 216 -23.02 -1.23 20.79
N LYS A 217 -24.18 -0.58 20.76
CA LYS A 217 -24.52 0.49 21.71
C LYS A 217 -24.55 -0.08 23.12
N HIS A 218 -23.62 0.35 23.98
CA HIS A 218 -23.61 -0.13 25.36
C HIS A 218 -24.74 0.50 26.17
N CYS A 219 -25.52 -0.33 26.84
CA CYS A 219 -26.59 0.14 27.70
C CYS A 219 -26.05 0.50 29.08
N ASN A 220 -25.89 1.79 29.37
CA ASN A 220 -25.43 2.28 30.68
C ASN A 220 -26.52 2.22 31.76
N SER A 221 -27.80 2.18 31.37
CA SER A 221 -28.92 2.15 32.32
C SER A 221 -30.09 1.34 31.75
N ARG A 222 -30.43 0.24 32.43
CA ARG A 222 -31.55 -0.66 32.10
C ARG A 222 -32.71 -0.45 33.07
N GLY A 223 -33.93 -0.48 32.53
CA GLY A 223 -35.17 -0.41 33.31
C GLY A 223 -35.54 -1.74 33.93
N SER A 224 -36.50 -1.70 34.85
CA SER A 224 -37.04 -2.87 35.54
C SER A 224 -37.61 -3.94 34.59
N PHE A 225 -37.87 -3.59 33.32
CA PHE A 225 -38.35 -4.48 32.27
C PHE A 225 -37.27 -4.84 31.23
N GLY A 226 -35.99 -4.59 31.52
CA GLY A 226 -34.85 -4.94 30.67
C GLY A 226 -34.60 -4.00 29.48
N ALA A 227 -35.49 -3.03 29.22
CA ALA A 227 -35.30 -2.02 28.18
C ALA A 227 -34.18 -1.02 28.55
N CYS A 228 -33.34 -0.68 27.57
CA CYS A 228 -32.31 0.35 27.74
C CYS A 228 -32.91 1.74 27.56
N PHE A 229 -32.66 2.65 28.50
CA PHE A 229 -33.11 4.06 28.40
C PHE A 229 -31.96 5.07 28.54
N GLY A 230 -30.75 4.60 28.83
CA GLY A 230 -29.52 5.38 28.80
C GLY A 230 -28.45 4.63 28.03
N PHE A 231 -28.05 5.13 26.87
CA PHE A 231 -26.95 4.58 26.09
C PHE A 231 -25.64 5.28 26.50
N GLY A 232 -24.62 4.49 26.82
CA GLY A 232 -23.25 4.96 26.95
C GLY A 232 -22.60 5.12 25.56
N PRO A 233 -21.33 5.55 25.49
CA PRO A 233 -20.56 5.44 24.25
C PRO A 233 -20.54 3.98 23.77
N ASP A 234 -20.52 3.78 22.45
CA ASP A 234 -20.42 2.47 21.82
C ASP A 234 -19.23 1.68 22.41
N GLN A 235 -19.45 0.39 22.67
CA GLN A 235 -18.41 -0.50 23.20
C GLN A 235 -18.18 -1.69 22.27
N CYS A 236 -16.91 -1.99 21.99
CA CYS A 236 -16.48 -3.23 21.40
C CYS A 236 -16.55 -4.34 22.47
N GLU A 237 -17.65 -5.07 22.51
CA GLU A 237 -17.67 -6.35 23.23
C GLU A 237 -16.86 -7.35 22.39
N ALA A 238 -15.76 -7.88 22.96
CA ALA A 238 -15.21 -9.12 22.46
C ALA A 238 -16.29 -10.18 22.67
N GLY A 239 -16.77 -10.81 21.58
CA GLY A 239 -17.80 -11.84 21.69
C GLY A 239 -17.42 -12.89 22.74
N GLY A 240 -18.19 -12.92 23.82
CA GLY A 240 -18.06 -13.80 24.97
C GLY A 240 -19.27 -13.67 25.87
#